data_AF-A0A1M5ZC87-F1
#
_entry.id   AF-A0A1M5ZC87-F1
#
_cell.length_a   1.000
_cell.length_b   1.000
_cell.length_c   1.000
_cell.angle_alpha   90.00
_cell.angle_beta   90.00
_cell.angle_gamma   90.00
#
_symmetry.space_group_name_H-M   'P 1'
#
loop_
_entity.id
_entity.type
_entity.pdbx_description
1 polymer ?
#
loop_
_entity_poly.entity_id
_entity_poly.type
_entity_poly.pdbx_seq_one_letter_code
_entity_poly.pdbx_strand_id
1 'polypeptide(L)' 'MNKETFSFVIYMIHACANKWGKLPSEVYHLLSKADCIDKFLVLHFDVLHTQSTSYIVDDIKEYLEVRGVNL' A
#
# COMPACT_ATOMS: atom_id res chain seq x y z
N MET A 1 -10.52 -0.40 11.87
CA MET A 1 -9.39 -1.29 11.48
C MET A 1 -9.00 -2.13 12.70
N ASN A 2 -8.82 -3.44 12.55
CA ASN A 2 -8.36 -4.32 13.64
C ASN A 2 -6.82 -4.35 13.70
N LYS A 3 -6.25 -5.07 14.67
CA LYS A 3 -4.78 -5.13 14.87
C LYS A 3 -4.04 -5.75 13.68
N GLU A 4 -4.60 -6.78 13.05
CA GLU A 4 -3.96 -7.50 11.94
C GLU A 4 -3.90 -6.63 10.69
N THR A 5 -5.03 -5.98 10.33
CA THR A 5 -5.09 -5.05 9.21
C THR A 5 -4.18 -3.85 9.44
N PHE A 6 -4.08 -3.33 10.67
CA PHE A 6 -3.15 -2.24 10.99
C PHE A 6 -1.70 -2.67 10.75
N SER A 7 -1.28 -3.81 11.27
CA SER A 7 0.08 -4.36 11.06
C SER A 7 0.37 -4.59 9.57
N PHE A 8 -0.61 -5.08 8.82
CA PHE A 8 -0.49 -5.28 7.38
C PHE A 8 -0.29 -3.97 6.63
N VAL A 9 -1.08 -2.93 6.91
CA VAL A 9 -0.92 -1.61 6.28
C VAL A 9 0.45 -1.02 6.56
N ILE A 10 0.92 -1.08 7.82
CA ILE A 10 2.26 -0.61 8.20
C ILE A 10 3.33 -1.39 7.43
N TYR A 11 3.22 -2.72 7.38
CA TYR A 11 4.15 -3.56 6.63
C TYR A 11 4.18 -3.18 5.14
N MET A 12 3.03 -2.94 4.51
CA MET A 12 2.93 -2.55 3.10
C MET A 12 3.57 -1.20 2.81
N ILE A 13 3.43 -0.21 3.69
CA ILE A 13 4.10 1.09 3.57
C ILE A 13 5.62 0.89 3.53
N HIS A 14 6.17 0.06 4.43
CA HIS A 14 7.60 -0.23 4.47
C HIS A 14 8.08 -1.06 3.27
N ALA A 15 7.28 -2.04 2.82
CA ALA A 15 7.59 -2.84 1.63
C ALA A 15 7.68 -1.97 0.37
N CYS A 16 6.72 -1.07 0.18
CA CYS A 16 6.73 -0.10 -0.91
C CYS A 16 7.93 0.85 -0.80
N ALA A 17 8.21 1.38 0.39
CA ALA A 17 9.35 2.26 0.65
C ALA A 17 10.67 1.61 0.23
N ASN A 18 10.89 0.35 0.64
CA ASN A 18 12.06 -0.42 0.26
C ASN A 18 12.14 -0.65 -1.25
N LYS A 19 11.01 -0.97 -1.91
CA LYS A 19 10.97 -1.25 -3.35
C LYS A 19 11.21 0.01 -4.20
N TRP A 20 10.69 1.16 -3.77
CA TRP A 20 10.73 2.41 -4.53
C TRP A 20 11.87 3.34 -4.11
N GLY A 21 12.69 2.96 -3.13
CA GLY A 21 13.79 3.78 -2.63
C GLY A 21 13.33 5.09 -1.98
N LYS A 22 12.19 5.05 -1.27
CA LYS A 22 11.56 6.21 -0.62
C LYS A 22 11.51 6.05 0.88
N LEU A 23 11.30 7.15 1.61
CA LEU A 23 10.99 7.08 3.02
C LEU A 23 9.56 6.54 3.23
N PRO A 24 9.31 5.75 4.29
CA PRO A 24 7.96 5.30 4.65
C PRO A 24 6.95 6.44 4.79
N SER A 25 7.37 7.62 5.26
CA SER A 25 6.54 8.81 5.36
C SER A 25 6.08 9.35 4.00
N GLU A 26 6.96 9.33 2.99
CA GLU A 26 6.62 9.74 1.62
C GLU A 26 5.62 8.76 1.01
N VAL A 27 5.85 7.45 1.20
CA VAL A 27 4.93 6.40 0.76
C VAL A 27 3.57 6.56 1.43
N TYR A 28 3.52 6.75 2.75
CA TYR A 28 2.27 6.99 3.45
C TYR A 28 1.51 8.19 2.86
N HIS A 29 2.20 9.29 2.53
CA HIS A 29 1.58 10.45 1.91
C HIS A 29 1.01 10.14 0.51
N LEU A 30 1.76 9.41 -0.34
CA LEU A 30 1.30 8.98 -1.66
C LEU A 30 0.06 8.08 -1.56
N LEU A 31 0.08 7.08 -0.67
CA LEU A 31 -1.04 6.16 -0.48
C LEU A 31 -2.27 6.87 0.08
N SER A 32 -2.09 7.78 1.04
CA SER A 32 -3.18 8.56 1.63
C SER A 32 -3.80 9.51 0.61
N LYS A 33 -3.00 10.17 -0.23
CA LYS A 33 -3.49 11.07 -1.28
C LYS A 33 -4.38 10.37 -2.32
N ALA A 34 -4.17 9.08 -2.54
CA ALA A 34 -4.95 8.27 -3.49
C ALA A 34 -6.08 7.45 -2.84
N ASP A 35 -6.35 7.65 -1.54
CA ASP A 35 -7.24 6.81 -0.73
C ASP A 35 -6.88 5.31 -0.75
N CYS A 36 -5.62 4.97 -1.06
CA CYS A 36 -5.17 3.58 -1.22
C CYS A 36 -5.24 2.80 0.10
N ILE A 37 -4.99 3.44 1.24
CA ILE A 37 -5.04 2.78 2.53
C ILE A 37 -6.45 2.24 2.80
N ASP A 38 -7.47 3.10 2.75
CA ASP A 38 -8.83 2.68 3.10
C ASP A 38 -9.54 1.96 1.95
N LYS A 39 -9.39 2.41 0.71
CA LYS A 39 -10.14 1.90 -0.45
C LYS A 39 -9.49 0.70 -1.13
N PHE A 40 -8.23 0.41 -0.81
CA PHE A 40 -7.53 -0.75 -1.38
C PHE A 40 -7.02 -1.69 -0.29
N LEU A 41 -6.09 -1.25 0.57
CA LEU A 41 -5.43 -2.13 1.53
C LEU A 41 -6.37 -2.65 2.64
N VAL A 42 -7.13 -1.75 3.27
CA VAL A 42 -8.07 -2.11 4.35
C VAL A 42 -9.29 -2.82 3.77
N LEU A 43 -9.88 -2.30 2.69
CA LEU A 43 -11.09 -2.86 2.08
C LEU A 43 -10.90 -4.29 1.59
N HIS A 44 -9.72 -4.65 1.09
CA HIS A 44 -9.43 -5.95 0.50
C HIS A 44 -8.44 -6.79 1.32
N PHE A 45 -8.28 -6.48 2.61
CA PHE A 45 -7.33 -7.16 3.51
C PHE A 45 -7.43 -8.68 3.43
N ASP A 46 -8.64 -9.25 3.48
CA ASP A 46 -8.87 -10.70 3.48
C ASP A 46 -8.29 -11.42 2.25
N VAL A 47 -8.17 -10.72 1.12
CA VAL A 47 -7.57 -11.25 -0.12
C VAL A 47 -6.09 -10.90 -0.21
N LEU A 48 -5.73 -9.66 0.11
CA LEU A 48 -4.37 -9.17 -0.06
C LEU A 48 -3.38 -9.83 0.90
N HIS A 49 -3.77 -10.09 2.15
CA HIS A 49 -2.84 -10.64 3.15
C HIS A 49 -2.36 -12.07 2.84
N THR A 50 -3.00 -12.77 1.90
CA THR A 50 -2.58 -14.10 1.44
C THR A 50 -1.65 -14.06 0.23
N GLN A 51 -1.48 -12.88 -0.39
CA GLN A 51 -0.66 -12.70 -1.59
C GLN A 51 0.81 -12.45 -1.24
N SER A 52 1.68 -12.63 -2.24
CA SER A 52 3.11 -12.29 -2.07
C SER A 52 3.31 -10.77 -1.95
N THR A 53 4.28 -10.36 -1.15
CA THR A 53 4.60 -8.93 -0.96
C THR A 53 4.89 -8.21 -2.27
N SER A 54 5.67 -8.83 -3.18
CA SER A 54 6.00 -8.22 -4.47
C SER A 54 4.77 -7.96 -5.33
N TYR A 55 3.83 -8.91 -5.35
CA TYR A 55 2.59 -8.77 -6.11
C TYR A 55 1.77 -7.58 -5.60
N ILE A 56 1.57 -7.47 -4.28
CA ILE A 56 0.79 -6.37 -3.70
C ILE A 56 1.47 -5.01 -3.97
N VAL A 57 2.79 -4.94 -3.88
CA VAL A 57 3.53 -3.69 -4.15
C VAL A 57 3.36 -3.24 -5.61
N ASP A 58 3.33 -4.17 -6.57
CA ASP A 58 3.07 -3.86 -7.97
C ASP A 58 1.60 -3.42 -8.19
N ASP A 59 0.63 -4.08 -7.56
CA ASP A 59 -0.79 -3.65 -7.59
C ASP A 59 -1.00 -2.26 -6.98
N ILE A 60 -0.31 -1.94 -5.86
CA ILE A 60 -0.35 -0.61 -5.26
C ILE A 60 0.18 0.43 -6.25
N LYS A 61 1.27 0.12 -6.96
CA LYS A 61 1.84 1.04 -7.97
C LYS A 61 0.82 1.31 -9.07
N GLU A 62 0.20 0.27 -9.64
CA GLU A 62 -0.84 0.43 -10.65
C GLU A 62 -2.04 1.24 -10.13
N TYR A 63 -2.48 0.96 -8.89
CA TYR A 63 -3.56 1.69 -8.23
C TYR A 63 -3.28 3.21 -8.16
N LEU A 64 -2.03 3.60 -7.88
CA LEU A 64 -1.58 4.99 -7.83
C LEU A 64 -1.52 5.61 -9.24
N GLU A 65 -0.97 4.91 -10.22
CA GLU A 65 -0.82 5.38 -11.60
C GLU A 65 -2.18 5.69 -12.25
N VAL A 66 -3.17 4.81 -12.10
CA VAL A 66 -4.54 5.02 -12.61
C VAL A 66 -5.21 6.26 -11.98
N ARG A 67 -4.75 6.70 -10.81
CA ARG A 67 -5.23 7.89 -10.09
C ARG A 67 -4.34 9.12 -10.31
N GLY A 68 -3.37 9.06 -11.22
CA GLY A 68 -2.48 10.17 -11.55
C GLY A 68 -1.46 10.48 -10.45
N VAL A 69 -1.18 9.54 -9.55
CA VAL A 69 -0.13 9.67 -8.53
C VAL A 69 1.11 8.92 -9.01
N ASN A 70 2.16 9.68 -9.34
CA ASN A 70 3.43 9.12 -9.79
C ASN A 70 4.39 8.92 -8.61
N LEU A 71 5.21 7.88 -8.70
CA LEU A 71 6.27 7.55 -7.75
C LEU A 71 7.47 8.48 -7.93
#